data_AF-N9LEE6-F1
#
_entry.id   AF-N9LEE6-F1
#
_cell.length_a   1.000
_cell.length_b   1.000
_cell.length_c   1.000
_cell.angle_alpha   90.00
_cell.angle_beta   90.00
_cell.angle_gamma   90.00
#
_symmetry.space_group_name_H-M   'P 1'
#
loop_
_entity.id
_entity.type
_entity.pdbx_description
1 polymer ?
#
loop_
_entity_poly.entity_id
_entity_poly.type
_entity_poly.pdbx_seq_one_letter_code
_entity_poly.pdbx_strand_id
1 'polypeptide(L)'
;MIQTGIDVLQGVESLKTDIINTGSLQSVESLKTEIINTGIDTVAGTIISAVHQSEHPIGDLAHLGTLTFETSRDTVNGTLEAISNLAGADIGGAAGSLTGVVGTLINNGSTASGLVQHIAGDLTDAGGIISGITGGIGGGEGGPLGAITGIIGGITGGIGGGEGGPLGAITGIIGGITGGIGGGEGGPLGA
;
A
#
# COMPACT_ATOMS: atom_id res chain seq x y z
N MET A 1 29.66 -47.29 -21.84
CA MET A 1 29.19 -47.06 -20.46
C MET A 1 29.91 -45.92 -19.75
N ILE A 2 31.24 -46.00 -19.51
CA ILE A 2 31.97 -44.95 -18.76
C ILE A 2 31.91 -43.58 -19.47
N GLN A 3 32.17 -43.55 -20.79
CA GLN A 3 32.13 -42.29 -21.56
C GLN A 3 30.75 -41.64 -21.55
N THR A 4 29.68 -42.42 -21.75
CA THR A 4 28.30 -41.93 -21.69
C THR A 4 27.93 -41.36 -20.32
N GLY A 5 28.44 -41.95 -19.23
CA GLY A 5 28.27 -41.41 -17.89
C GLY A 5 28.98 -40.08 -17.67
N ILE A 6 30.17 -39.91 -18.27
CA ILE A 6 30.93 -38.65 -18.26
C ILE A 6 30.20 -37.57 -19.05
N ASP A 7 29.67 -37.90 -20.24
CA ASP A 7 28.96 -36.93 -21.09
C ASP A 7 27.66 -36.42 -20.42
N VAL A 8 26.92 -37.31 -19.76
CA VAL A 8 25.73 -36.95 -18.97
C VAL A 8 26.11 -36.03 -17.80
N LEU A 9 27.19 -36.35 -17.08
CA LEU A 9 27.66 -35.55 -15.96
C LEU A 9 28.09 -34.14 -16.42
N GLN A 10 28.79 -34.04 -17.55
CA GLN A 10 29.18 -32.76 -18.15
C GLN A 10 27.97 -31.95 -18.62
N GLY A 11 26.94 -32.59 -19.18
CA GLY A 11 25.68 -31.93 -19.53
C GLY A 11 24.96 -31.37 -18.31
N VAL A 12 24.95 -32.10 -17.18
CA VAL A 12 24.39 -31.63 -15.90
C VAL A 12 25.20 -30.46 -15.32
N GLU A 13 26.52 -30.51 -15.38
CA GLU A 13 27.39 -29.42 -14.91
C GLU A 13 27.27 -28.16 -15.77
N SER A 14 27.17 -28.32 -17.09
CA SER A 14 26.91 -27.22 -18.03
C SER A 14 25.55 -26.59 -17.74
N LEU A 15 24.49 -27.39 -17.57
CA LEU A 15 23.16 -26.90 -17.26
C LEU A 15 23.11 -26.22 -15.88
N LYS A 16 23.79 -26.75 -14.88
CA LYS A 16 23.90 -26.10 -13.56
C LYS A 16 24.58 -24.74 -13.67
N THR A 17 25.67 -24.68 -14.43
CA THR A 17 26.41 -23.45 -14.72
C THR A 17 25.50 -22.47 -15.47
N ASP A 18 24.74 -22.94 -16.44
CA ASP A 18 23.76 -22.14 -17.17
C ASP A 18 22.64 -21.68 -16.23
N ILE A 19 22.03 -22.50 -15.38
CA ILE A 19 20.97 -22.02 -14.45
C ILE A 19 21.49 -20.95 -13.49
N ILE A 20 22.75 -21.06 -13.04
CA ILE A 20 23.38 -20.10 -12.13
C ILE A 20 23.81 -18.82 -12.87
N ASN A 21 24.30 -18.95 -14.12
CA ASN A 21 24.87 -17.85 -14.91
C ASN A 21 23.91 -17.25 -15.95
N THR A 22 22.83 -17.95 -16.29
CA THR A 22 21.72 -17.43 -17.10
C THR A 22 20.96 -16.45 -16.23
N GLY A 23 20.50 -15.38 -16.87
CA GLY A 23 19.94 -14.20 -16.22
C GLY A 23 18.77 -14.43 -15.27
N SER A 24 18.28 -15.65 -15.03
CA SER A 24 17.26 -15.97 -14.03
C SER A 24 17.68 -15.54 -12.61
N LEU A 25 18.84 -15.97 -12.11
CA LEU A 25 19.29 -15.61 -10.75
C LEU A 25 19.63 -14.12 -10.65
N GLN A 26 20.27 -13.58 -11.69
CA GLN A 26 20.60 -12.15 -11.77
C GLN A 26 19.35 -11.25 -11.94
N SER A 27 18.33 -11.70 -12.65
CA SER A 27 17.02 -11.03 -12.74
C SER A 27 16.30 -11.05 -11.41
N VAL A 28 16.38 -12.14 -10.65
CA VAL A 28 15.81 -12.21 -9.29
C VAL A 28 16.55 -11.26 -8.34
N GLU A 29 17.88 -11.19 -8.42
CA GLU A 29 18.68 -10.29 -7.58
C GLU A 29 18.48 -8.80 -7.94
N SER A 30 18.34 -8.50 -9.23
CA SER A 30 18.01 -7.15 -9.72
C SER A 30 16.58 -6.76 -9.32
N LEU A 31 15.61 -7.68 -9.47
CA LEU A 31 14.23 -7.48 -9.02
C LEU A 31 14.18 -7.18 -7.52
N LYS A 32 14.91 -7.93 -6.69
CA LYS A 32 14.98 -7.67 -5.25
C LYS A 32 15.42 -6.22 -4.98
N THR A 33 16.46 -5.77 -5.67
CA THR A 33 17.00 -4.43 -5.51
C THR A 33 16.02 -3.36 -5.98
N GLU A 34 15.37 -3.58 -7.13
CA GLU A 34 14.35 -2.68 -7.69
C GLU A 34 13.11 -2.58 -6.81
N ILE A 35 12.62 -3.70 -6.25
CA ILE A 35 11.51 -3.72 -5.28
C ILE A 35 11.88 -2.91 -4.04
N ILE A 36 13.09 -3.12 -3.51
CA ILE A 36 13.55 -2.42 -2.30
C ILE A 36 13.64 -0.92 -2.57
N ASN A 37 14.29 -0.51 -3.65
CA ASN A 37 14.48 0.90 -3.97
C ASN A 37 13.15 1.59 -4.29
N THR A 38 12.31 0.98 -5.14
CA THR A 38 10.99 1.52 -5.49
C THR A 38 10.07 1.57 -4.27
N GLY A 39 10.12 0.55 -3.40
CA GLY A 39 9.37 0.52 -2.15
C GLY A 39 9.80 1.63 -1.19
N ILE A 40 11.12 1.84 -1.03
CA ILE A 40 11.67 2.93 -0.22
C ILE A 40 11.28 4.28 -0.81
N ASP A 41 11.42 4.50 -2.11
CA ASP A 41 11.07 5.77 -2.76
C ASP A 41 9.58 6.07 -2.66
N THR A 42 8.73 5.04 -2.79
CA THR A 42 7.28 5.17 -2.63
C THR A 42 6.90 5.55 -1.19
N VAL A 43 7.51 4.87 -0.21
CA VAL A 43 7.30 5.18 1.22
C VAL A 43 7.84 6.56 1.58
N ALA A 44 9.03 6.91 1.10
CA ALA A 44 9.66 8.20 1.37
C ALA A 44 8.89 9.36 0.73
N GLY A 45 8.51 9.23 -0.54
CA GLY A 45 7.80 10.26 -1.29
C GLY A 45 6.34 10.44 -0.86
N THR A 46 5.68 9.37 -0.42
CA THR A 46 4.23 9.42 -0.10
C THR A 46 3.93 9.49 1.39
N ILE A 47 4.59 8.65 2.21
CA ILE A 47 4.27 8.53 3.64
C ILE A 47 5.02 9.59 4.44
N ILE A 48 6.33 9.70 4.26
CA ILE A 48 7.18 10.55 5.11
C ILE A 48 6.92 12.04 4.86
N SER A 49 6.76 12.45 3.60
CA SER A 49 6.47 13.85 3.25
C SER A 49 5.13 14.34 3.78
N ALA A 50 4.18 13.44 4.01
CA ALA A 50 2.80 13.81 4.27
C ALA A 50 2.35 13.56 5.72
N VAL A 51 2.98 12.60 6.43
CA VAL A 51 2.84 12.48 7.90
C VAL A 51 3.34 13.72 8.64
N HIS A 52 4.22 14.51 8.03
CA HIS A 52 4.82 15.69 8.67
C HIS A 52 3.89 16.92 8.77
N GLN A 53 2.68 16.88 8.22
CA GLN A 53 1.82 18.07 8.11
C GLN A 53 0.53 18.07 8.96
N SER A 54 0.18 16.97 9.63
CA SER A 54 -1.07 16.94 10.41
C SER A 54 -0.82 17.39 11.85
N GLU A 55 -1.23 18.63 12.17
CA GLU A 55 -1.48 19.05 13.56
C GLU A 55 -2.84 18.52 14.03
N HIS A 56 -2.90 17.18 14.03
CA HIS A 56 -3.75 16.28 14.79
C HIS A 56 -5.27 16.57 14.82
N PRO A 57 -6.05 15.96 13.90
CA PRO A 57 -7.52 16.04 13.90
C PRO A 57 -8.15 15.45 15.17
N ILE A 58 -7.40 14.66 15.95
CA ILE A 58 -7.80 14.17 17.27
C ILE A 58 -7.90 15.32 18.28
N GLY A 59 -6.97 16.29 18.24
CA GLY A 59 -6.97 17.46 19.10
C GLY A 59 -8.17 18.37 18.80
N ASP A 60 -8.44 18.62 17.53
CA ASP A 60 -9.60 19.40 17.11
C ASP A 60 -10.92 18.72 17.44
N LEU A 61 -11.00 17.39 17.29
CA LEU A 61 -12.18 16.63 17.67
C LEU A 61 -12.42 16.70 19.19
N ALA A 62 -11.35 16.63 19.99
CA ALA A 62 -11.45 16.82 21.44
C ALA A 62 -11.93 18.24 21.78
N HIS A 63 -11.40 19.26 21.09
CA HIS A 63 -11.83 20.64 21.26
C HIS A 63 -13.30 20.82 20.86
N LEU A 64 -13.76 20.20 19.77
CA LEU A 64 -15.16 20.24 19.35
C LEU A 64 -16.08 19.59 20.39
N GLY A 65 -15.63 18.49 21.01
CA GLY A 65 -16.31 17.84 22.12
C GLY A 65 -16.47 18.78 23.32
N THR A 66 -15.37 19.41 23.77
CA THR A 66 -15.38 20.39 24.86
C THR A 66 -16.29 21.58 24.53
N LEU A 67 -16.15 22.15 23.33
CA LEU A 67 -16.94 23.28 22.85
C LEU A 67 -18.44 22.96 22.82
N THR A 68 -18.81 21.73 22.45
CA THR A 68 -20.21 21.29 22.45
C THR A 68 -20.78 21.25 23.88
N PHE A 69 -20.00 20.74 24.84
CA PHE A 69 -20.41 20.69 26.24
C PHE A 69 -20.53 22.09 26.85
N GLU A 70 -19.56 22.97 26.59
CA GLU A 70 -19.59 24.37 27.03
C GLU A 70 -20.76 25.14 26.40
N THR A 71 -20.99 24.98 25.10
CA THR A 71 -22.15 25.57 24.40
C THR A 71 -23.45 25.13 25.04
N SER A 72 -23.60 23.83 25.32
CA SER A 72 -24.79 23.28 25.97
C SER A 72 -24.98 23.87 27.36
N ARG A 73 -23.93 23.86 28.19
CA ARG A 73 -23.95 24.40 29.56
C ARG A 73 -24.35 25.88 29.57
N ASP A 74 -23.69 26.68 28.75
CA ASP A 74 -23.87 28.14 28.76
C ASP A 74 -25.22 28.53 28.13
N THR A 75 -25.67 27.81 27.10
CA THR A 75 -27.00 27.98 26.51
C THR A 75 -28.10 27.62 27.51
N VAL A 76 -27.96 26.51 28.23
CA VAL A 76 -28.93 26.10 29.25
C VAL A 76 -28.99 27.12 30.39
N ASN A 77 -27.83 27.55 30.90
CA ASN A 77 -27.76 28.54 31.97
C ASN A 77 -28.38 29.88 31.55
N GLY A 78 -28.03 30.40 30.37
CA GLY A 78 -28.60 31.64 29.87
C GLY A 78 -30.10 31.54 29.57
N THR A 79 -30.56 30.39 29.06
CA THR A 79 -31.99 30.17 28.83
C THR A 79 -32.77 30.10 30.15
N LEU A 80 -32.22 29.43 31.16
CA LEU A 80 -32.85 29.33 32.47
C LEU A 80 -32.91 30.69 33.17
N GLU A 81 -31.87 31.51 33.02
CA GLU A 81 -31.87 32.91 33.47
C GLU A 81 -32.95 33.73 32.75
N ALA A 82 -33.10 33.57 31.43
CA ALA A 82 -34.15 34.24 30.68
C ALA A 82 -35.55 33.85 31.17
N ILE A 83 -35.78 32.56 31.45
CA ILE A 83 -37.05 32.06 32.03
C ILE A 83 -37.26 32.64 33.43
N SER A 84 -36.22 32.68 34.26
CA SER A 84 -36.28 33.25 35.61
C SER A 84 -36.66 34.73 35.58
N ASN A 85 -36.04 35.52 34.70
CA ASN A 85 -36.36 36.93 34.49
C ASN A 85 -37.81 37.10 34.03
N LEU A 86 -38.27 36.28 33.07
CA LEU A 86 -39.65 36.33 32.59
C LEU A 86 -40.67 35.97 33.69
N ALA A 87 -40.38 34.96 34.51
CA ALA A 87 -41.21 34.59 35.66
C ALA A 87 -41.26 35.71 36.72
N GLY A 88 -40.18 36.49 36.85
CA GLY A 88 -40.10 37.72 37.64
C GLY A 88 -40.73 38.95 36.97
N ALA A 89 -41.36 38.80 35.80
CA ALA A 89 -41.90 39.88 34.96
C ALA A 89 -40.85 40.90 34.45
N ASP A 90 -39.56 40.55 34.47
CA ASP A 90 -38.48 41.34 33.88
C ASP A 90 -38.23 40.93 32.42
N ILE A 91 -38.97 41.55 31.51
CA ILE A 91 -38.84 41.32 30.06
C ILE A 91 -37.48 41.82 29.54
N GLY A 92 -36.92 42.88 30.13
CA GLY A 92 -35.64 43.45 29.72
C GLY A 92 -34.49 42.51 30.03
N GLY A 93 -34.45 41.98 31.27
CA GLY A 93 -33.50 40.95 31.67
C GLY A 93 -33.66 39.66 30.87
N ALA A 94 -34.89 39.22 30.62
CA ALA A 94 -35.15 38.03 29.81
C ALA A 94 -34.61 38.18 28.37
N ALA A 95 -34.84 39.33 27.74
CA ALA A 95 -34.30 39.64 26.41
C ALA A 95 -32.76 39.72 26.41
N GLY A 96 -32.17 40.26 27.48
CA GLY A 96 -30.72 40.30 27.68
C GLY A 96 -30.11 38.91 27.74
N SER A 97 -30.62 38.03 28.61
CA SER A 97 -30.12 36.65 28.73
C SER A 97 -30.29 35.87 27.42
N LEU A 98 -31.41 36.02 26.71
CA LEU A 98 -31.60 35.38 25.40
C LEU A 98 -30.63 35.92 24.35
N THR A 99 -30.34 37.22 24.35
CA THR A 99 -29.32 37.80 23.47
C THR A 99 -27.94 37.23 23.81
N GLY A 100 -27.64 37.01 25.08
CA GLY A 100 -26.44 36.32 25.54
C GLY A 100 -26.34 34.89 25.00
N VAL A 101 -27.41 34.11 25.08
CA VAL A 101 -27.50 32.76 24.49
C VAL A 101 -27.22 32.78 22.99
N VAL A 102 -27.84 33.71 22.25
CA VAL A 102 -27.60 33.88 20.81
C VAL A 102 -26.14 34.23 20.54
N GLY A 103 -25.55 35.10 21.35
CA GLY A 103 -24.12 35.42 21.27
C GLY A 103 -23.22 34.19 21.46
N THR A 104 -23.50 33.37 22.47
CA THR A 104 -22.80 32.09 22.70
C THR A 104 -22.91 31.16 21.48
N LEU A 105 -24.12 30.99 20.95
CA LEU A 105 -24.36 30.14 19.78
C LEU A 105 -23.61 30.63 18.54
N ILE A 106 -23.58 31.94 18.29
CA ILE A 106 -22.86 32.53 17.15
C ILE A 106 -21.35 32.34 17.31
N ASN A 107 -20.81 32.70 18.49
CA ASN A 107 -19.38 32.59 18.75
C ASN A 107 -18.91 31.14 18.66
N ASN A 108 -19.61 30.23 19.34
CA ASN A 108 -19.24 28.81 19.35
C ASN A 108 -19.51 28.15 18.01
N GLY A 109 -20.55 28.55 17.27
CA GLY A 109 -20.78 28.11 15.90
C GLY A 109 -19.65 28.50 14.96
N SER A 110 -19.10 29.72 15.10
CA SER A 110 -17.92 30.16 14.34
C SER A 110 -16.69 29.33 14.70
N THR A 111 -16.42 29.09 15.99
CA THR A 111 -15.30 28.25 16.45
C THR A 111 -15.43 26.82 15.94
N ALA A 112 -16.62 26.23 16.05
CA ALA A 112 -16.91 24.88 15.57
C ALA A 112 -16.69 24.77 14.05
N SER A 113 -17.11 25.77 13.28
CA SER A 113 -16.85 25.82 11.83
C SER A 113 -15.35 25.82 11.51
N GLY A 114 -14.54 26.55 12.28
CA GLY A 114 -13.08 26.54 12.14
C GLY A 114 -12.48 25.16 12.41
N LEU A 115 -12.87 24.52 13.52
CA LEU A 115 -12.42 23.17 13.86
C LEU A 115 -12.82 22.14 12.79
N VAL A 116 -14.05 22.21 12.29
CA VAL A 116 -14.52 21.30 11.23
C VAL A 116 -13.73 21.51 9.94
N GLN A 117 -13.39 22.76 9.58
CA GLN A 117 -12.56 23.04 8.41
C GLN A 117 -11.15 22.46 8.56
N HIS A 118 -10.55 22.56 9.74
CA HIS A 118 -9.23 21.99 10.00
C HIS A 118 -9.25 20.45 9.90
N ILE A 119 -10.20 19.79 10.57
CA ILE A 119 -10.43 18.33 10.46
C ILE A 119 -10.65 17.90 9.01
N ALA A 120 -11.45 18.66 8.24
CA ALA A 120 -11.72 18.34 6.84
C ALA A 120 -10.47 18.51 5.95
N GLY A 121 -9.64 19.52 6.22
CA GLY A 121 -8.34 19.71 5.58
C GLY A 121 -7.42 18.52 5.86
N ASP A 122 -7.23 18.18 7.13
CA ASP A 122 -6.43 17.03 7.56
C ASP A 122 -6.87 15.71 6.92
N LEU A 123 -8.20 15.47 6.87
CA LEU A 123 -8.74 14.26 6.25
C LEU A 123 -8.53 14.25 4.72
N THR A 124 -8.60 15.41 4.08
CA THR A 124 -8.31 15.54 2.65
C THR A 124 -6.85 15.22 2.36
N ASP A 125 -5.94 15.73 3.18
CA ASP A 125 -4.51 15.44 3.08
C ASP A 125 -4.25 13.95 3.29
N ALA A 126 -4.84 13.34 4.33
CA ALA A 126 -4.76 11.91 4.55
C ALA A 126 -5.32 11.08 3.37
N GLY A 127 -6.42 11.52 2.76
CA GLY A 127 -6.96 10.92 1.54
C GLY A 127 -5.99 10.99 0.36
N GLY A 128 -5.30 12.13 0.19
CA GLY A 128 -4.25 12.32 -0.81
C GLY A 128 -3.09 11.35 -0.61
N ILE A 129 -2.63 11.16 0.63
CA ILE A 129 -1.60 10.17 0.99
C ILE A 129 -2.03 8.77 0.59
N ILE A 130 -3.23 8.35 1.01
CA ILE A 130 -3.74 7.01 0.74
C ILE A 130 -3.87 6.79 -0.77
N SER A 131 -4.35 7.79 -1.51
CA SER A 131 -4.42 7.74 -2.98
C SER A 131 -3.03 7.64 -3.61
N GLY A 132 -2.04 8.36 -3.08
CA GLY A 132 -0.66 8.27 -3.53
C GLY A 132 -0.05 6.89 -3.28
N ILE A 133 -0.30 6.29 -2.12
CA ILE A 133 0.20 4.95 -1.76
C ILE A 133 -0.46 3.91 -2.67
N THR A 134 -1.79 3.96 -2.79
CA THR A 134 -2.54 2.98 -3.59
C THR A 134 -2.25 3.12 -5.08
N GLY A 135 -2.07 4.34 -5.59
CA GLY A 135 -1.66 4.60 -6.98
C GLY A 135 -0.19 4.27 -7.25
N GLY A 136 0.70 4.60 -6.32
CA GLY A 136 2.15 4.38 -6.45
C GLY A 136 2.59 2.94 -6.24
N ILE A 137 1.90 2.18 -5.38
CA ILE A 137 2.13 0.74 -5.19
C ILE A 137 1.30 -0.08 -6.19
N GLY A 138 0.10 0.39 -6.56
CA GLY A 138 -0.86 -0.31 -7.41
C GLY A 138 -0.33 -0.63 -8.82
N GLY A 139 -0.76 -1.77 -9.36
CA GLY A 139 -0.24 -2.39 -10.59
C GLY A 139 -0.55 -1.70 -11.93
N GLY A 140 -0.62 -0.36 -11.97
CA GLY A 140 -0.58 0.36 -13.24
C GLY A 140 0.78 0.18 -13.94
N GLU A 141 0.82 0.32 -15.27
CA GLU A 141 2.08 0.31 -16.03
C GLU A 141 3.02 1.41 -15.49
N GLY A 142 4.12 0.99 -14.85
CA GLY A 142 5.10 1.88 -14.20
C GLY A 142 5.15 1.80 -12.67
N GLY A 143 4.20 1.13 -12.02
CA GLY A 143 4.24 0.84 -10.58
C GLY A 143 5.03 -0.44 -10.23
N PRO A 144 5.55 -0.58 -9.00
CA PRO A 144 6.36 -1.72 -8.57
C PRO A 144 5.61 -3.06 -8.70
N LEU A 145 4.30 -3.11 -8.43
CA LEU A 145 3.51 -4.34 -8.66
C LEU A 145 3.38 -4.69 -10.15
N GLY A 146 3.34 -3.69 -11.04
CA GLY A 146 3.35 -3.90 -12.49
C GLY A 146 4.68 -4.49 -12.96
N ALA A 147 5.80 -3.93 -12.47
CA ALA A 147 7.15 -4.44 -12.74
C ALA A 147 7.33 -5.89 -12.24
N ILE A 148 6.90 -6.17 -11.01
CA ILE A 148 6.90 -7.52 -10.43
C ILE A 148 6.07 -8.48 -11.29
N THR A 149 4.87 -8.06 -11.72
CA THR A 149 3.99 -8.89 -12.56
C THR A 149 4.65 -9.22 -13.90
N GLY A 150 5.31 -8.24 -14.53
CA GLY A 150 6.06 -8.43 -15.76
C GLY A 150 7.24 -9.40 -15.59
N ILE A 151 8.00 -9.27 -14.51
CA ILE A 151 9.15 -10.13 -14.22
C ILE A 151 8.70 -11.56 -13.86
N ILE A 152 7.66 -11.72 -13.06
CA ILE A 152 7.05 -13.04 -12.81
C ILE A 152 6.57 -13.64 -14.13
N GLY A 153 5.89 -12.88 -14.98
CA GLY A 153 5.48 -13.33 -16.32
C GLY A 153 6.66 -13.82 -17.16
N GLY A 154 7.77 -13.08 -17.15
CA GLY A 154 9.02 -13.45 -17.82
C GLY A 154 9.68 -14.71 -17.25
N ILE A 155 9.76 -14.83 -15.92
CA ILE A 155 10.31 -16.01 -15.23
C ILE A 155 9.43 -17.24 -15.49
N THR A 156 8.11 -17.11 -15.36
CA THR A 156 7.17 -18.22 -15.56
C THR A 156 7.14 -18.65 -17.02
N GLY A 157 7.25 -17.70 -17.96
CA GLY A 157 7.37 -17.98 -19.40
C GLY A 157 8.73 -18.59 -19.78
N GLY A 158 9.82 -18.15 -19.17
CA GLY A 158 11.17 -18.70 -19.41
C GLY A 158 11.38 -20.07 -18.79
N ILE A 159 10.84 -20.32 -17.60
CA ILE A 159 10.85 -21.64 -16.95
C ILE A 159 9.84 -22.57 -17.64
N GLY A 160 8.69 -22.07 -18.07
CA GLY A 160 7.59 -22.85 -18.64
C GLY A 160 7.86 -23.45 -20.02
N GLY A 161 8.63 -24.54 -20.08
CA GLY A 161 8.51 -25.68 -21.00
C GLY A 161 8.52 -25.46 -22.53
N GLY A 162 8.56 -24.24 -23.06
CA GLY A 162 8.69 -23.98 -24.48
C GLY A 162 10.05 -24.47 -25.01
N GLU A 163 10.09 -24.92 -26.28
CA GLU A 163 11.33 -25.31 -26.95
C GLU A 163 12.33 -24.15 -26.90
N GLY A 164 13.35 -24.27 -26.05
CA GLY A 164 14.38 -23.24 -25.80
C GLY A 164 14.53 -22.78 -24.34
N GLY A 165 13.60 -23.13 -23.44
CA GLY A 165 13.70 -22.82 -22.01
C GLY A 165 14.48 -23.87 -21.19
N PRO A 166 14.94 -23.56 -19.95
CA PRO A 166 15.73 -24.47 -19.13
C PRO A 166 15.02 -25.80 -18.81
N LEU A 167 13.70 -25.79 -18.58
CA LEU A 167 12.93 -27.04 -18.41
C LEU A 167 12.84 -27.84 -19.71
N GLY A 168 12.73 -27.19 -20.88
CA GLY A 168 12.76 -27.87 -22.17
C GLY A 168 14.09 -28.59 -22.42
N ALA A 169 15.21 -27.95 -22.05
CA ALA A 169 16.53 -28.58 -22.08
C ALA A 169 16.64 -29.78 -21.13
N ILE A 170 16.12 -29.66 -19.90
CA ILE A 170 16.06 -30.78 -18.92
C ILE A 170 15.22 -31.93 -19.46
N THR A 171 14.03 -31.65 -20.01
CA THR A 171 13.16 -32.67 -20.62
C THR A 171 13.86 -33.36 -21.79
N GLY A 172 14.62 -32.62 -22.60
CA GLY A 172 15.44 -33.17 -23.68
C GLY A 172 16.56 -34.10 -23.18
N ILE A 173 17.29 -33.69 -22.13
CA ILE A 173 18.33 -34.52 -21.49
C ILE A 173 17.73 -35.81 -20.91
N ILE A 174 16.62 -35.70 -20.16
CA ILE A 174 15.92 -36.85 -19.58
C ILE A 174 15.39 -37.77 -20.69
N GLY A 175 14.82 -37.20 -21.76
CA GLY A 175 14.37 -37.94 -22.94
C GLY A 175 15.50 -38.69 -23.64
N GLY A 176 16.68 -38.06 -23.77
CA GLY A 176 17.89 -38.70 -24.30
C GLY A 176 18.42 -39.83 -23.41
N ILE A 177 18.41 -39.64 -22.08
CA ILE A 177 18.85 -40.65 -21.11
C ILE A 177 17.88 -41.85 -21.11
N THR A 178 16.58 -41.60 -20.98
CA THR A 178 15.55 -42.65 -20.98
C THR A 178 15.45 -43.38 -22.33
N GLY A 179 15.57 -42.66 -23.45
CA GLY A 179 15.65 -43.24 -24.79
C GLY A 179 16.91 -44.05 -25.03
N GLY A 180 18.06 -43.64 -24.45
CA GLY A 180 19.31 -44.38 -24.51
C GLY A 180 19.35 -45.65 -23.66
N ILE A 181 18.70 -45.64 -22.49
CA ILE A 181 18.64 -46.79 -21.56
C ILE A 181 17.56 -47.81 -21.99
N GLY A 182 16.54 -47.39 -22.74
CA GLY A 182 15.38 -48.20 -23.14
C GLY A 182 15.59 -49.19 -24.30
N GLY A 183 16.75 -49.24 -24.96
CA GLY A 183 17.10 -50.32 -25.89
C GLY A 183 16.18 -50.46 -27.11
N GLY A 184 16.08 -49.42 -27.95
CA GLY A 184 15.76 -49.58 -29.37
C GLY A 184 17.06 -49.59 -30.18
N GLU A 185 17.19 -50.53 -31.14
CA GLU A 185 18.35 -50.66 -32.03
C GLU A 185 18.74 -49.30 -32.63
N GLY A 186 19.87 -48.75 -32.20
CA GLY A 186 20.38 -47.44 -32.65
C GLY A 186 20.78 -46.46 -31.54
N GLY A 187 20.51 -46.77 -30.26
CA GLY A 187 20.98 -45.94 -29.14
C GLY A 187 22.46 -46.16 -28.80
N PRO A 188 23.22 -45.13 -28.35
CA PRO A 188 24.67 -45.20 -28.09
C PRO A 188 25.08 -46.10 -26.91
N LEU A 189 24.11 -46.74 -26.24
CA LEU A 189 24.31 -47.70 -25.15
C LEU A 189 24.04 -49.16 -25.57
N GLY A 190 23.52 -49.37 -26.79
CA GLY A 190 23.35 -50.70 -27.38
C GLY A 190 24.62 -51.15 -28.11
N ALA A 191 25.70 -51.39 -27.37
CA ALA A 191 26.90 -52.08 -27.83
C ALA A 191 27.64 -52.71 -26.64
#